data_AF-R6QKA7-F1
#
_entry.id   AF-R6QKA7-F1
#
_cell.length_a   1.000
_cell.length_b   1.000
_cell.length_c   1.000
_cell.angle_alpha   90.00
_cell.angle_beta   90.00
_cell.angle_gamma   90.00
#
_symmetry.space_group_name_H-M   'P 1'
#
loop_
_entity.id
_entity.type
_entity.pdbx_description
1 polymer ?
#
loop_
_entity_poly.entity_id
_entity_poly.type
_entity_poly.pdbx_seq_one_letter_code
_entity_poly.pdbx_strand_id
1 'polypeptide(L)'
;MDNSKVIDVVLEYLRNKQNLTDLEKDILSSLNKLNEKPFDRSGTEQKLIENNIKYENMLIPMQLGDEAHLLPFAQLSDDEIWNNLYLQVLGLCLKELQIIS
;
A
#
# COMPACT_ATOMS: atom_id res chain seq x y z
N MET A 1 -8.30 -3.16 15.51
CA MET A 1 -6.90 -2.71 15.68
C MET A 1 -6.77 -1.39 14.93
N ASP A 2 -6.04 -0.42 15.46
CA ASP A 2 -5.80 0.84 14.75
C ASP A 2 -4.95 0.59 13.49
N ASN A 3 -5.20 1.29 12.38
CA ASN A 3 -4.52 1.06 11.10
C ASN A 3 -3.00 1.27 11.23
N SER A 4 -2.59 2.27 12.02
CA SER A 4 -1.16 2.50 12.30
C SER A 4 -0.53 1.32 13.04
N LYS A 5 -1.27 0.72 14.00
CA LYS A 5 -0.80 -0.42 14.79
C LYS A 5 -0.58 -1.67 13.93
N VAL A 6 -1.38 -1.87 12.88
CA VAL A 6 -1.17 -2.99 11.94
C VAL A 6 0.18 -2.85 11.24
N ILE A 7 0.46 -1.67 10.71
CA ILE A 7 1.71 -1.40 10.00
C ILE A 7 2.90 -1.51 10.96
N ASP A 8 2.79 -0.96 12.17
CA ASP A 8 3.87 -1.01 13.17
C ASP A 8 4.24 -2.45 13.55
N VAL A 9 3.24 -3.31 13.82
CA VAL A 9 3.48 -4.73 14.17
C VAL A 9 4.19 -5.47 13.04
N VAL A 10 3.73 -5.28 11.80
CA VAL A 10 4.37 -5.92 10.64
C VAL A 10 5.79 -5.38 10.47
N LEU A 11 6.02 -4.07 10.57
CA LEU A 11 7.36 -3.49 10.47
C LEU A 11 8.32 -4.00 11.55
N GLU A 12 7.87 -4.16 12.80
CA GLU A 12 8.67 -4.76 13.86
C GLU A 12 9.03 -6.22 13.56
N TYR A 13 8.08 -7.01 13.05
CA TYR A 13 8.35 -8.37 12.59
C TYR A 13 9.40 -8.40 11.46
N LEU A 14 9.23 -7.56 10.43
CA LEU A 14 10.13 -7.52 9.27
C LEU A 14 11.55 -7.08 9.62
N ARG A 15 11.72 -6.16 10.56
CA ARG A 15 13.05 -5.69 11.02
C ARG A 15 13.94 -6.81 11.55
N ASN A 16 13.35 -7.87 12.10
CA ASN A 16 14.06 -8.98 12.71
C ASN A 16 14.25 -10.17 11.76
N LYS A 17 13.71 -10.10 10.53
CA LYS A 17 13.72 -11.19 9.57
C LYS A 17 14.90 -11.07 8.61
N GLN A 18 15.67 -12.16 8.44
CA GLN A 18 16.83 -12.16 7.53
C GLN A 18 16.46 -12.29 6.05
N ASN A 19 15.44 -13.10 5.74
CA ASN A 19 15.02 -13.38 4.37
C ASN A 19 13.58 -12.94 4.18
N LEU A 20 13.39 -11.89 3.38
CA LEU A 20 12.07 -11.35 3.06
C LEU A 20 11.46 -12.10 1.86
N THR A 21 10.20 -12.47 2.00
CA THR A 21 9.33 -12.92 0.91
C THR A 21 9.02 -11.76 -0.03
N ASP A 22 8.40 -12.06 -1.16
CA ASP A 22 8.02 -11.02 -2.11
C ASP A 22 6.97 -10.06 -1.55
N LEU A 23 6.01 -10.55 -0.75
CA LEU A 23 5.01 -9.70 -0.07
C LEU A 23 5.68 -8.69 0.88
N GLU A 24 6.63 -9.16 1.66
CA GLU A 24 7.33 -8.33 2.64
C GLU A 24 8.21 -7.26 1.98
N LYS A 25 8.87 -7.62 0.87
CA LYS A 25 9.60 -6.63 0.04
C LYS A 25 8.67 -5.59 -0.56
N ASP A 26 7.47 -5.98 -0.97
CA ASP A 26 6.48 -5.05 -1.53
C ASP A 26 5.89 -4.11 -0.48
N ILE A 27 5.68 -4.58 0.75
CA ILE A 27 5.33 -3.72 1.90
C ILE A 27 6.41 -2.66 2.13
N LEU A 28 7.68 -3.09 2.27
CA LEU A 28 8.77 -2.17 2.56
C LEU A 28 9.02 -1.18 1.42
N SER A 29 8.97 -1.63 0.16
CA SER A 29 9.17 -0.74 -0.99
C SER A 29 8.04 0.26 -1.15
N SER A 30 6.78 -0.13 -0.88
CA SER A 30 5.63 0.79 -0.90
C SER A 30 5.72 1.82 0.23
N LEU A 31 6.12 1.41 1.44
CA LEU A 31 6.37 2.33 2.56
C LEU A 31 7.52 3.30 2.29
N ASN A 32 8.60 2.83 1.65
CA ASN A 32 9.70 3.71 1.25
C ASN A 32 9.21 4.77 0.26
N LYS A 33 8.37 4.39 -0.71
CA LYS A 33 7.79 5.34 -1.67
C LYS A 33 6.89 6.38 -0.98
N LEU A 34 6.07 5.99 0.00
CA LEU A 34 5.25 6.92 0.80
C LEU A 34 6.07 7.94 1.60
N ASN A 35 7.28 7.56 2.03
CA ASN A 35 8.15 8.41 2.85
C ASN A 35 9.17 9.22 2.01
N GLU A 36 9.15 9.07 0.69
CA GLU A 36 10.08 9.74 -0.21
C GLU A 36 9.85 11.26 -0.20
N LYS A 37 10.96 12.03 -0.18
CA LYS A 37 10.95 13.49 -0.17
C LYS A 37 11.99 14.04 -1.17
N PRO A 38 11.58 14.87 -2.16
CA PRO A 38 10.21 15.35 -2.40
C PRO A 38 9.26 14.21 -2.83
N PHE A 39 7.94 14.45 -2.72
CA PHE A 39 6.95 13.46 -3.13
C PHE A 39 7.08 13.15 -4.63
N ASP A 40 7.33 11.88 -4.94
CA ASP A 40 7.42 11.38 -6.31
C ASP A 40 6.06 10.83 -6.75
N ARG A 41 5.23 11.71 -7.31
CA ARG A 41 3.89 11.35 -7.78
C ARG A 41 3.91 10.22 -8.81
N SER A 42 4.74 10.36 -9.85
CA SER A 42 4.80 9.38 -10.95
C SER A 42 5.23 8.00 -10.46
N GLY A 43 6.25 7.93 -9.59
CA GLY A 43 6.66 6.66 -9.01
C GLY A 43 5.62 6.08 -8.03
N THR A 44 4.83 6.92 -7.37
CA THR A 44 3.72 6.48 -6.50
C THR A 44 2.57 5.89 -7.33
N GLU A 45 2.20 6.54 -8.43
CA GLU A 45 1.22 6.02 -9.40
C GLU A 45 1.67 4.67 -9.99
N GLN A 46 2.95 4.55 -10.37
CA GLN A 46 3.51 3.29 -10.86
C GLN A 46 3.42 2.20 -9.78
N LYS A 47 3.78 2.52 -8.53
CA LYS A 47 3.73 1.55 -7.42
C LYS A 47 2.30 1.07 -7.14
N LEU A 48 1.32 1.97 -7.22
CA LEU A 48 -0.11 1.62 -7.12
C LEU A 48 -0.52 0.58 -8.18
N ILE A 49 -0.10 0.78 -9.44
CA ILE A 49 -0.39 -0.14 -10.55
C ILE A 49 0.29 -1.49 -10.31
N GLU A 50 1.58 -1.50 -9.97
CA GLU A 50 2.34 -2.72 -9.69
C GLU A 50 1.68 -3.57 -8.61
N ASN A 51 1.31 -2.96 -7.48
CA ASN A 51 0.63 -3.64 -6.39
C ASN A 51 -0.75 -4.17 -6.82
N ASN A 52 -1.52 -3.39 -7.59
CA ASN A 52 -2.82 -3.82 -8.10
C ASN A 52 -2.73 -5.01 -9.05
N ILE A 53 -1.69 -5.06 -9.90
CA ILE A 53 -1.44 -6.20 -10.80
C ILE A 53 -1.06 -7.44 -10.01
N LYS A 54 -0.18 -7.28 -9.00
CA LYS A 54 0.41 -8.40 -8.27
C LYS A 54 -0.54 -9.04 -7.25
N TYR A 55 -1.45 -8.25 -6.68
CA TYR A 55 -2.34 -8.69 -5.63
C TYR A 55 -3.79 -8.43 -6.05
N GLU A 56 -4.44 -9.48 -6.57
CA GLU A 56 -5.87 -9.48 -6.81
C GLU A 56 -6.60 -9.05 -5.51
N ASN A 57 -7.43 -8.00 -5.60
CA ASN A 57 -8.18 -7.37 -4.50
C ASN A 57 -7.46 -6.25 -3.68
N MET A 58 -6.34 -5.68 -4.17
CA MET A 58 -5.77 -4.43 -3.60
C MET A 58 -6.56 -3.16 -3.92
N LEU A 59 -7.49 -3.24 -4.87
CA LEU A 59 -8.38 -2.14 -5.21
C LEU A 59 -9.29 -1.89 -4.02
N ILE A 60 -8.87 -1.04 -3.10
CA ILE A 60 -9.80 -0.33 -2.23
C ILE A 60 -10.68 0.45 -3.21
N PRO A 61 -11.98 0.14 -3.35
CA PRO A 61 -12.87 0.97 -4.12
C PRO A 61 -12.77 2.35 -3.48
N MET A 62 -12.29 3.35 -4.22
CA MET A 62 -12.48 4.74 -3.81
C MET A 62 -13.99 4.87 -3.60
N GLN A 63 -14.43 4.90 -2.34
CA GLN A 63 -15.85 4.90 -2.01
C GLN A 63 -16.46 6.18 -2.56
N LEU A 64 -17.09 6.07 -3.72
CA LEU A 64 -18.02 7.05 -4.27
C LEU A 64 -19.06 6.28 -5.11
N GLY A 65 -20.04 5.69 -4.42
CA GLY A 65 -21.29 5.21 -5.03
C GLY A 65 -21.25 3.81 -5.65
N ASP A 66 -22.45 3.31 -5.96
CA ASP A 66 -22.79 1.95 -6.43
C ASP A 66 -22.13 1.50 -7.76
N GLU A 67 -21.18 2.25 -8.30
CA GLU A 67 -20.39 1.85 -9.46
C GLU A 67 -18.92 2.19 -9.20
N ALA A 68 -18.05 1.18 -9.20
CA ALA A 68 -16.61 1.33 -9.04
C ALA A 68 -16.00 1.99 -10.30
N HIS A 69 -16.21 3.29 -10.44
CA HIS A 69 -15.52 4.09 -11.45
C HIS A 69 -14.10 4.37 -10.95
N LEU A 70 -13.12 3.73 -11.58
CA LEU A 70 -11.71 4.08 -11.39
C LEU A 70 -11.51 5.51 -11.91
N LEU A 71 -11.49 6.50 -11.01
CA LEU A 71 -11.08 7.85 -11.39
C LEU A 71 -9.64 7.77 -11.94
N PRO A 72 -9.36 8.34 -13.12
CA PRO A 72 -8.01 8.39 -13.65
C PRO A 72 -7.09 9.10 -12.65
N PHE A 73 -5.86 8.63 -12.45
CA PHE A 73 -4.91 9.28 -11.54
C PHE A 73 -4.73 10.77 -11.80
N ALA A 74 -4.87 11.21 -13.05
CA ALA A 74 -4.82 12.62 -13.45
C ALA A 74 -5.85 13.53 -12.74
N GLN A 75 -6.90 12.96 -12.14
CA GLN A 75 -7.93 13.69 -11.39
C GLN A 75 -7.69 13.72 -9.88
N LEU A 76 -6.71 12.97 -9.38
CA LEU A 76 -6.38 12.91 -7.95
C LEU A 76 -5.32 13.94 -7.59
N SER A 77 -5.44 14.54 -6.41
CA SER A 77 -4.38 15.30 -5.76
C SER A 77 -3.23 14.38 -5.30
N ASP A 78 -2.08 14.97 -4.97
CA ASP A 78 -0.94 14.23 -4.43
C ASP A 78 -1.29 13.55 -3.09
N ASP A 79 -2.09 14.20 -2.24
CA ASP A 79 -2.57 13.64 -0.98
C ASP A 79 -3.49 12.43 -1.19
N GLU A 80 -4.37 12.48 -2.20
CA GLU A 80 -5.24 11.34 -2.55
C GLU A 80 -4.44 10.16 -3.11
N ILE A 81 -3.42 10.42 -3.93
CA ILE A 81 -2.51 9.37 -4.42
C ILE A 81 -1.71 8.75 -3.28
N TRP A 82 -1.18 9.59 -2.38
CA TRP A 82 -0.49 9.14 -1.19
C TRP A 82 -1.40 8.26 -0.32
N ASN A 83 -2.63 8.72 -0.07
CA ASN A 83 -3.60 7.97 0.73
C ASN A 83 -3.98 6.63 0.09
N ASN A 84 -4.12 6.58 -1.23
CA ASN A 84 -4.38 5.33 -1.94
C ASN A 84 -3.24 4.32 -1.76
N LEU A 85 -1.97 4.76 -1.84
CA LEU A 85 -0.84 3.86 -1.63
C LEU A 85 -0.74 3.45 -0.15
N TYR A 86 -1.04 4.35 0.78
CA TYR A 86 -1.13 4.02 2.21
C TYR A 86 -2.17 2.93 2.49
N LEU A 87 -3.34 3.00 1.86
CA LEU A 87 -4.39 2.01 1.99
C LEU A 87 -3.98 0.65 1.40
N GLN A 88 -3.27 0.62 0.27
CA GLN A 88 -2.69 -0.63 -0.25
C GLN A 88 -1.66 -1.22 0.71
N VAL A 89 -0.78 -0.40 1.28
CA VAL A 89 0.18 -0.85 2.31
C VAL A 89 -0.53 -1.48 3.48
N LEU A 90 -1.60 -0.87 3.98
CA LEU A 90 -2.41 -1.45 5.05
C LEU A 90 -2.98 -2.81 4.65
N GLY A 91 -3.52 -2.94 3.43
CA GLY A 91 -4.02 -4.21 2.90
C GLY A 91 -2.93 -5.29 2.80
N LEU A 92 -1.73 -4.93 2.34
CA LEU A 92 -0.57 -5.83 2.30
C LEU A 92 -0.16 -6.27 3.71
N CYS A 93 -0.08 -5.34 4.66
CA CYS A 93 0.24 -5.64 6.05
C CYS A 93 -0.81 -6.52 6.72
N LEU A 94 -2.10 -6.31 6.45
CA LEU A 94 -3.16 -7.20 6.95
C LEU A 94 -3.01 -8.62 6.40
N LYS A 95 -2.64 -8.75 5.12
CA LYS A 95 -2.36 -10.06 4.52
C LYS A 95 -1.15 -10.74 5.15
N GLU A 96 -0.06 -10.01 5.39
CA GLU A 96 1.12 -10.54 6.09
C GLU A 96 0.78 -10.92 7.53
N LEU A 97 -0.03 -10.11 8.22
CA LEU A 97 -0.44 -10.37 9.59
C LEU A 97 -1.18 -11.72 9.72
N GLN A 98 -2.03 -12.07 8.74
CA GLN A 98 -2.72 -13.37 8.69
C GLN A 98 -1.78 -14.56 8.47
N ILE A 99 -0.58 -14.33 7.92
CA ILE A 99 0.43 -15.36 7.68
C ILE A 99 1.26 -15.59 8.94
N ILE A 100 1.55 -14.52 9.70
CA ILE A 100 2.39 -14.59 10.91
C ILE A 100 1.62 -14.93 12.19
N SER A 101 0.29 -14.72 12.22
CA SER A 101 -0.59 -15.04 13.36
C SER A 101 -1.00 -16.51 13.39
#